data_AF-A0A943EH92-F1
#
_entry.id   AF-A0A943EH92-F1
#
_cell.length_a   1.000
_cell.length_b   1.000
_cell.length_c   1.000
_cell.angle_alpha   90.00
_cell.angle_beta   90.00
_cell.angle_gamma   90.00
#
_symmetry.space_group_name_H-M   'P 1'
#
loop_
_entity.id
_entity.type
_entity.pdbx_description
1 polymer ?
#
loop_
_entity_poly.entity_id
_entity_poly.type
_entity_poly.pdbx_seq_one_letter_code
_entity_poly.pdbx_strand_id
1 'polypeptide(L)'
;MTDTVISIVTDISRFWFLLITLYILIRLIDNSLTEYSFRKEMLNYGPGQIFGELVVQQKTSKNRLKPPTQRFGLKWENTIGSYRLCDVCVSDDTVAKRHAVLYMARGQAYISPLGHAEVMINGKPAEKGEEVYDGDVLTLGNTSLRLNLYTEEA
;
A
#
# COMPACT_ATOMS: atom_id res chain seq x y z
N MET A 1 -30.10 -40.59 32.79
CA MET A 1 -29.24 -39.46 33.23
C MET A 1 -28.16 -39.13 32.20
N THR A 2 -27.51 -40.15 31.61
CA THR A 2 -26.54 -39.99 30.52
C THR A 2 -27.12 -39.36 29.26
N ASP A 3 -28.34 -39.72 28.85
CA ASP A 3 -28.94 -39.22 27.61
C ASP A 3 -29.30 -37.73 27.68
N THR A 4 -29.75 -37.27 28.85
CA THR A 4 -30.01 -35.84 29.11
C THR A 4 -28.72 -35.03 29.06
N VAL A 5 -27.63 -35.55 29.66
CA VAL A 5 -26.31 -34.91 29.61
C VAL A 5 -25.80 -34.82 28.17
N ILE A 6 -25.95 -35.88 27.37
CA ILE A 6 -25.52 -35.89 25.96
C ILE A 6 -26.34 -34.88 25.12
N SER A 7 -27.65 -34.79 25.35
CA SER A 7 -28.50 -33.80 24.64
C SER A 7 -28.10 -32.35 24.98
N ILE A 8 -27.85 -32.06 26.25
CA ILE A 8 -27.40 -30.73 26.72
C ILE A 8 -26.03 -30.39 26.14
N VAL A 9 -25.09 -31.34 26.14
CA VAL A 9 -23.76 -31.14 25.57
C VAL A 9 -23.83 -30.87 24.06
N THR A 10 -24.72 -31.60 23.35
CA THR A 10 -24.94 -31.42 21.92
C THR A 10 -25.48 -30.02 21.62
N ASP A 11 -26.47 -29.53 22.38
CA ASP A 11 -26.98 -28.18 22.18
C ASP A 11 -25.95 -27.09 22.52
N ILE A 12 -25.16 -27.25 23.60
CA ILE A 12 -24.09 -26.32 23.95
C ILE A 12 -23.02 -26.25 22.84
N SER A 13 -22.66 -27.38 22.24
CA SER A 13 -21.64 -27.45 21.16
C SER A 13 -22.03 -26.65 19.92
N ARG A 14 -23.34 -26.58 19.59
CA ARG A 14 -23.84 -25.80 18.46
C ARG A 14 -23.67 -24.30 18.69
N PHE A 15 -23.96 -23.83 19.90
CA PHE A 15 -23.77 -22.43 20.25
C PHE A 15 -22.30 -22.02 20.23
N TRP A 16 -21.41 -22.87 20.76
CA TRP A 16 -19.96 -22.64 20.68
C TRP A 16 -19.45 -22.61 19.25
N PHE A 17 -19.93 -23.51 18.39
CA PHE A 17 -19.59 -23.50 16.96
C PHE A 17 -20.07 -22.22 16.26
N LEU A 18 -21.28 -21.75 16.56
CA LEU A 18 -21.80 -20.49 16.03
C LEU A 18 -21.00 -19.27 16.50
N LEU A 19 -20.56 -19.25 17.75
CA LEU A 19 -19.73 -18.15 18.26
C LEU A 19 -18.33 -18.13 17.62
N ILE A 20 -17.70 -19.30 17.45
CA ILE A 20 -16.38 -19.39 16.80
C ILE A 20 -16.48 -19.00 15.32
N THR A 21 -17.49 -19.48 14.61
CA THR A 21 -17.71 -19.11 13.20
C THR A 21 -18.01 -17.63 13.04
N LEU A 22 -18.84 -17.04 13.91
CA LEU A 22 -19.09 -15.60 13.94
C LEU A 22 -17.81 -14.81 14.23
N TYR A 23 -16.98 -15.25 15.17
CA TYR A 23 -15.69 -14.62 15.47
C TYR A 23 -14.74 -14.66 14.26
N ILE A 24 -14.66 -15.80 13.58
CA ILE A 24 -13.85 -15.93 12.35
C ILE A 24 -14.39 -15.00 11.25
N LEU A 25 -15.72 -14.93 11.07
CA LEU A 25 -16.34 -14.02 10.09
C LEU A 25 -16.07 -12.55 10.40
N ILE A 26 -16.16 -12.12 11.66
CA ILE A 26 -15.84 -10.74 12.06
C ILE A 26 -14.37 -10.43 11.76
N ARG A 27 -13.45 -11.33 12.15
CA ARG A 27 -12.02 -11.21 11.83
C ARG A 27 -11.75 -11.17 10.33
N LEU A 28 -12.50 -11.96 9.56
CA LEU A 28 -12.39 -11.98 8.10
C LEU A 28 -12.90 -10.67 7.49
N ILE A 29 -13.99 -10.12 8.00
CA ILE A 29 -14.56 -8.84 7.55
C ILE A 29 -13.60 -7.70 7.86
N ASP A 30 -13.02 -7.63 9.06
CA ASP A 30 -12.04 -6.58 9.39
C ASP A 30 -10.78 -6.68 8.51
N ASN A 31 -10.28 -7.90 8.30
CA ASN A 31 -9.15 -8.14 7.41
C ASN A 31 -9.49 -7.75 5.96
N SER A 32 -10.67 -8.15 5.50
CA SER A 32 -11.21 -7.85 4.18
C SER A 32 -11.36 -6.35 3.97
N LEU A 33 -12.01 -5.62 4.88
CA LEU A 33 -12.22 -4.17 4.78
C LEU A 33 -10.91 -3.38 4.69
N THR A 34 -9.87 -3.84 5.40
CA THR A 34 -8.53 -3.24 5.31
C THR A 34 -7.92 -3.39 3.91
N GLU A 35 -8.28 -4.45 3.19
CA GLU A 35 -7.81 -4.74 1.83
C GLU A 35 -8.72 -4.09 0.76
N TYR A 36 -10.02 -3.92 1.03
CA TYR A 36 -10.99 -3.34 0.10
C TYR A 36 -10.79 -1.84 -0.15
N SER A 37 -10.17 -1.07 0.76
CA SER A 37 -9.91 0.35 0.54
C SER A 37 -8.95 0.59 -0.64
N PHE A 38 -8.02 -0.33 -0.89
CA PHE A 38 -7.09 -0.28 -2.01
C PHE A 38 -7.79 -0.50 -3.36
N ARG A 39 -8.73 -1.46 -3.42
CA ARG A 39 -9.57 -1.69 -4.62
C ARG A 39 -10.44 -0.47 -4.95
N LYS A 40 -10.93 0.25 -3.95
CA LYS A 40 -11.80 1.43 -4.17
C LYS A 40 -11.02 2.62 -4.72
N GLU A 41 -9.77 2.78 -4.32
CA GLU A 41 -8.87 3.76 -4.94
C GLU A 41 -8.57 3.38 -6.40
N MET A 42 -8.33 2.10 -6.69
CA MET A 42 -8.14 1.59 -8.05
C MET A 42 -9.40 1.75 -8.95
N LEU A 43 -10.60 1.61 -8.40
CA LEU A 43 -11.88 1.75 -9.12
C LEU A 43 -12.21 3.20 -9.54
N ASN A 44 -11.62 4.21 -8.91
CA ASN A 44 -11.78 5.61 -9.32
C ASN A 44 -10.91 6.00 -10.52
N TYR A 45 -10.00 5.13 -10.94
CA TYR A 45 -9.17 5.35 -12.12
C TYR A 45 -9.86 4.79 -13.36
N GLY A 46 -9.97 5.63 -14.39
CA GLY A 46 -10.45 5.18 -15.69
C GLY A 46 -9.53 4.10 -16.28
N PRO A 47 -10.07 3.19 -17.11
CA PRO A 47 -9.25 2.21 -17.83
C PRO A 47 -8.13 2.92 -18.61
N GLY A 48 -6.89 2.48 -18.44
CA GLY A 48 -5.69 3.05 -19.10
C GLY A 48 -5.04 4.26 -18.40
N GLN A 49 -5.50 4.66 -17.22
CA GLN A 49 -4.94 5.83 -16.51
C GLN A 49 -3.83 5.48 -15.52
N ILE A 50 -3.69 4.21 -15.15
CA ILE A 50 -2.67 3.72 -14.22
C ILE A 50 -1.56 3.05 -15.02
N PHE A 51 -0.32 3.53 -14.88
CA PHE A 51 0.85 2.94 -15.55
C PHE A 51 1.72 2.08 -14.62
N GLY A 52 1.44 2.06 -13.32
CA GLY A 52 2.24 1.33 -12.35
C GLY A 52 1.69 1.39 -10.93
N GLU A 53 2.40 0.77 -10.00
CA GLU A 53 2.15 0.86 -8.56
C GLU A 53 3.44 1.21 -7.80
N LEU A 54 3.31 1.98 -6.71
CA LEU A 54 4.35 2.11 -5.69
C LEU A 54 4.02 1.22 -4.51
N VAL A 55 4.96 0.38 -4.11
CA VAL A 55 4.83 -0.55 -2.99
C VAL A 55 5.72 -0.07 -1.84
N VAL A 56 5.12 0.30 -0.71
CA VAL A 56 5.89 0.74 0.47
C VAL A 56 6.65 -0.44 1.06
N GLN A 57 7.98 -0.36 1.05
CA GLN A 57 8.89 -1.24 1.77
C GLN A 57 9.25 -0.57 3.10
N GLN A 58 8.42 -0.77 4.13
CA GLN A 58 8.78 -0.26 5.46
C GLN A 58 10.09 -0.87 5.96
N LYS A 59 10.96 -0.03 6.53
CA LYS A 59 12.00 -0.51 7.44
C LYS A 59 11.32 -1.12 8.66
N THR A 60 11.61 -2.39 8.90
CA THR A 60 11.20 -3.23 10.03
C THR A 60 11.11 -2.46 11.35
N SER A 61 9.92 -1.94 11.69
CA SER A 61 9.61 -1.54 13.06
C SER A 61 9.43 -2.83 13.87
N LYS A 62 10.37 -3.07 14.79
CA LYS A 62 10.61 -4.32 15.55
C LYS A 62 9.42 -4.90 16.32
N ASN A 63 8.20 -4.40 16.20
CA ASN A 63 7.10 -4.80 17.08
C ASN A 63 5.69 -4.79 16.47
N ARG A 64 5.53 -4.84 15.15
CA ARG A 64 4.20 -4.94 14.51
C ARG A 64 4.18 -6.12 13.54
N LEU A 65 3.34 -7.12 13.84
CA LEU A 65 2.97 -8.14 12.88
C LEU A 65 2.49 -7.43 11.60
N LYS A 66 3.22 -7.67 10.49
CA LYS A 66 3.00 -7.18 9.12
C LYS A 66 1.94 -6.08 8.98
N PRO A 67 2.34 -4.79 8.98
CA PRO A 67 1.44 -3.77 8.45
C PRO A 67 1.06 -4.14 7.01
N PRO A 68 -0.17 -3.80 6.56
CA PRO A 68 -0.59 -4.04 5.19
C PRO A 68 0.43 -3.39 4.26
N THR A 69 0.85 -4.12 3.23
CA THR A 69 1.74 -3.56 2.20
C THR A 69 0.98 -2.44 1.53
N GLN A 70 1.25 -1.20 1.94
CA GLN A 70 0.60 -0.04 1.38
C GLN A 70 1.08 0.10 -0.07
N ARG A 71 0.12 0.07 -0.98
CA ARG A 71 0.34 0.18 -2.41
C ARG A 71 -0.37 1.44 -2.88
N PHE A 72 0.17 2.10 -3.90
CA PHE A 72 -0.45 3.26 -4.51
C PHE A 72 -0.44 3.10 -6.02
N GLY A 73 -1.59 3.27 -6.67
CA GLY A 73 -1.65 3.32 -8.13
C GLY A 73 -1.03 4.62 -8.65
N LEU A 74 -0.26 4.52 -9.73
CA LEU A 74 0.41 5.66 -10.36
C LEU A 74 -0.35 6.16 -11.59
N LYS A 75 -0.79 7.42 -11.54
CA LYS A 75 -1.26 8.21 -12.69
C LYS A 75 -0.10 8.72 -13.53
N TRP A 76 -0.36 9.26 -14.71
CA TRP A 76 0.63 10.01 -15.53
C TRP A 76 1.48 11.04 -14.77
N GLU A 77 0.93 11.69 -13.74
CA GLU A 77 1.65 12.56 -12.81
C GLU A 77 1.15 12.29 -11.40
N ASN A 78 2.06 12.09 -10.44
CA ASN A 78 1.74 11.85 -9.05
C ASN A 78 2.63 12.71 -8.16
N THR A 79 2.02 13.44 -7.24
CA THR A 79 2.75 14.08 -6.16
C THR A 79 2.94 13.10 -5.02
N ILE A 80 4.17 12.96 -4.55
CA ILE A 80 4.56 12.13 -3.42
C ILE A 80 4.92 13.02 -2.22
N GLY A 81 4.38 12.72 -1.04
CA GLY A 81 4.70 13.47 0.18
C GLY A 81 3.90 13.03 1.39
N SER A 82 4.09 13.69 2.53
CA SER A 82 3.35 13.40 3.77
C SER A 82 1.99 14.11 3.85
N TYR A 83 1.68 15.00 2.91
CA TYR A 83 0.44 15.74 2.92
C TYR A 83 -0.71 14.90 2.35
N ARG A 84 -1.88 14.92 3.02
CA ARG A 84 -3.06 14.13 2.63
C ARG A 84 -3.59 14.41 1.22
N LEU A 85 -3.26 15.57 0.63
CA LEU A 85 -3.67 15.91 -0.74
C LEU A 85 -2.68 15.43 -1.81
N CYS A 86 -1.57 14.79 -1.42
CA CYS A 86 -0.68 14.12 -2.36
C CYS A 86 -1.32 12.83 -2.89
N ASP A 87 -1.08 12.50 -4.15
CA ASP A 87 -1.54 11.25 -4.76
C ASP A 87 -0.96 10.03 -4.03
N VAL A 88 0.31 10.15 -3.63
CA VAL A 88 1.02 9.15 -2.84
C VAL A 88 1.34 9.76 -1.48
N CYS A 89 0.44 9.51 -0.52
CA CYS A 89 0.56 10.02 0.84
C CYS A 89 1.36 9.05 1.73
N VAL A 90 2.60 9.42 2.05
CA VAL A 90 3.49 8.63 2.92
C VAL A 90 3.45 9.18 4.35
N SER A 91 2.95 8.37 5.28
CA SER A 91 2.76 8.73 6.70
C SER A 91 4.07 8.71 7.51
N ASP A 92 5.08 9.46 7.07
CA ASP A 92 6.40 9.56 7.71
C ASP A 92 6.77 11.03 7.93
N ASP A 93 7.14 11.38 9.17
CA ASP A 93 7.49 12.75 9.56
C ASP A 93 8.78 13.25 8.89
N THR A 94 9.64 12.34 8.43
CA THR A 94 10.86 12.69 7.68
C THR A 94 10.58 13.01 6.21
N VAL A 95 9.36 12.76 5.73
CA VAL A 95 8.93 13.06 4.37
C VAL A 95 8.30 14.45 4.33
N ALA A 96 8.86 15.34 3.51
CA ALA A 96 8.28 16.66 3.25
C ALA A 96 6.81 16.58 2.76
N LYS A 97 6.03 17.64 3.06
CA LYS A 97 4.61 17.73 2.66
C LYS A 97 4.39 17.46 1.16
N ARG A 98 5.24 18.05 0.31
CA ARG A 98 5.38 17.74 -1.11
C ARG A 98 6.85 17.42 -1.33
N HIS A 99 7.17 16.14 -1.42
CA HIS A 99 8.53 15.64 -1.39
C HIS A 99 9.10 15.47 -2.81
N ALA A 100 8.31 14.87 -3.70
CA ALA A 100 8.72 14.64 -5.07
C ALA A 100 7.50 14.58 -5.99
N VAL A 101 7.74 14.72 -7.29
CA VAL A 101 6.77 14.40 -8.34
C VAL A 101 7.32 13.24 -9.15
N LEU A 102 6.49 12.23 -9.36
CA LEU A 102 6.74 11.13 -10.28
C LEU A 102 5.81 11.29 -11.47
N TYR A 103 6.37 11.38 -12.68
CA TYR A 103 5.59 11.60 -13.89
C TYR A 103 6.10 10.74 -15.05
N MET A 104 5.21 10.43 -15.97
CA MET A 104 5.56 9.77 -17.24
C MET A 104 5.73 10.81 -18.33
N ALA A 105 6.86 10.78 -19.01
CA ALA A 105 7.11 11.57 -20.21
C ALA A 105 7.76 10.68 -21.28
N ARG A 106 7.34 10.82 -22.54
CA ARG A 106 7.92 10.05 -23.67
C ARG A 106 7.95 8.52 -23.47
N GLY A 107 7.04 7.97 -22.66
CA GLY A 107 6.99 6.53 -22.35
C GLY A 107 7.95 6.07 -21.25
N GLN A 108 8.67 6.99 -20.61
CA GLN A 108 9.59 6.72 -19.51
C GLN A 108 9.13 7.44 -18.24
N ALA A 109 9.38 6.83 -17.08
CA ALA A 109 9.05 7.40 -15.79
C ALA A 109 10.21 8.26 -15.30
N TYR A 110 9.89 9.43 -14.77
CA TYR A 110 10.86 10.36 -14.22
C TYR A 110 10.43 10.80 -12.84
N ILE A 111 11.42 10.98 -11.97
CA ILE A 111 11.21 11.54 -10.63
C ILE A 111 11.90 12.90 -10.51
N SER A 112 11.26 13.81 -9.80
CA SER A 112 11.80 15.13 -9.53
C SER A 112 11.58 15.50 -8.06
N PRO A 113 12.66 15.61 -7.27
CA PRO A 113 12.56 16.14 -5.92
C PRO A 113 12.04 17.57 -5.92
N LEU A 114 11.17 17.89 -4.97
CA LEU A 114 10.58 19.23 -4.82
C LEU A 114 11.23 20.00 -3.68
N GLY A 115 11.59 21.27 -3.94
CA GLY A 115 12.18 22.15 -2.94
C GLY A 115 13.52 21.65 -2.43
N HIS A 116 13.62 21.44 -1.11
CA HIS A 116 14.80 20.94 -0.41
C HIS A 116 14.72 19.46 -0.05
N ALA A 117 13.70 18.75 -0.54
CA ALA A 117 13.55 17.33 -0.28
C ALA A 117 14.56 16.53 -1.12
N GLU A 118 15.13 15.48 -0.53
CA GLU A 118 16.08 14.58 -1.18
C GLU A 118 15.42 13.23 -1.41
N VAL A 119 15.51 12.75 -2.64
CA VAL A 119 15.08 11.40 -3.03
C VAL A 119 16.31 10.58 -3.32
N MET A 120 16.35 9.33 -2.89
CA MET A 120 17.39 8.38 -3.28
C MET A 120 16.81 7.29 -4.18
N ILE A 121 17.36 7.08 -5.36
CA ILE A 121 17.03 5.96 -6.25
C ILE A 121 18.10 4.89 -6.04
N ASN A 122 17.71 3.70 -5.57
CA ASN A 122 18.61 2.57 -5.33
C ASN A 122 19.86 2.95 -4.48
N GLY A 123 19.69 3.89 -3.54
CA GLY A 123 20.76 4.38 -2.66
C GLY A 123 21.63 5.50 -3.21
N LYS A 124 21.36 6.01 -4.41
CA LYS A 124 22.03 7.19 -4.99
C LYS A 124 21.09 8.39 -4.94
N PRO A 125 21.58 9.61 -4.65
CA PRO A 125 20.74 10.81 -4.65
C PRO A 125 20.23 11.08 -6.06
N ALA A 126 18.93 11.33 -6.16
CA ALA A 126 18.26 11.61 -7.42
C ALA A 126 18.37 13.09 -7.81
N GLU A 127 18.63 13.35 -9.08
CA GLU A 127 18.54 14.68 -9.65
C GLU A 127 17.11 15.03 -10.10
N LYS A 128 16.88 16.30 -10.46
CA LYS A 128 15.58 16.72 -10.99
C LYS A 128 15.38 16.17 -12.40
N GLY A 129 14.36 15.35 -12.57
CA GLY A 129 14.02 14.73 -13.85
C GLY A 129 14.87 13.52 -14.14
N GLU A 130 15.33 12.82 -13.10
CA GLU A 130 16.04 11.56 -13.25
C GLU A 130 15.07 10.46 -13.66
N GLU A 131 15.50 9.64 -14.62
CA GLU A 131 14.73 8.52 -15.13
C GLU A 131 14.73 7.38 -14.10
N VAL A 132 13.57 6.73 -13.94
CA VAL A 132 13.38 5.60 -13.04
C VAL A 132 12.76 4.43 -13.79
N TYR A 133 13.15 3.23 -13.40
CA TYR A 133 12.80 1.99 -14.07
C TYR A 133 11.93 1.09 -13.20
N ASP A 134 11.30 0.10 -13.86
CA ASP A 134 10.59 -0.96 -13.14
C ASP A 134 11.52 -1.66 -12.15
N GLY A 135 11.05 -1.84 -10.92
CA GLY A 135 11.78 -2.46 -9.83
C GLY A 135 12.64 -1.52 -9.00
N ASP A 136 12.81 -0.26 -9.40
CA ASP A 136 13.64 0.71 -8.67
C ASP A 136 13.10 1.00 -7.26
N VAL A 137 14.02 1.21 -6.32
CA VAL A 137 13.69 1.56 -4.93
C VAL A 137 13.92 3.05 -4.70
N LEU A 138 12.83 3.79 -4.55
CA LEU A 138 12.80 5.21 -4.22
C LEU A 138 12.75 5.37 -2.70
N THR A 139 13.77 5.99 -2.11
CA THR A 139 13.81 6.28 -0.67
C THR A 139 13.58 7.76 -0.44
N LEU A 140 12.58 8.05 0.39
CA LEU A 140 12.13 9.38 0.78
C LEU A 140 12.27 9.48 2.30
N GLY A 141 13.21 10.27 2.80
CA GLY A 141 13.51 10.29 4.24
C GLY A 141 13.85 8.89 4.75
N ASN A 142 13.04 8.35 5.67
CA ASN A 142 13.20 7.01 6.24
C ASN A 142 12.36 5.91 5.56
N THR A 143 11.52 6.26 4.59
CA THR A 143 10.64 5.31 3.91
C THR A 143 11.18 4.94 2.54
N SER A 144 11.25 3.63 2.26
CA SER A 144 11.59 3.10 0.94
C SER A 144 10.33 2.63 0.23
N LEU A 145 10.21 2.95 -1.06
CA LEU A 145 9.11 2.62 -1.95
C LEU A 145 9.70 1.87 -3.14
N ARG A 146 9.13 0.73 -3.52
CA ARG A 146 9.48 0.05 -4.76
C ARG A 146 8.53 0.48 -5.86
N LEU A 147 9.09 0.92 -6.98
CA LEU A 147 8.38 1.22 -8.20
C LEU A 147 8.15 -0.07 -8.97
N ASN A 148 6.89 -0.36 -9.31
CA ASN A 148 6.54 -1.39 -10.26
C ASN A 148 5.79 -0.71 -11.43
N LEU A 149 6.34 -0.75 -12.63
CA LEU A 149 5.71 -0.21 -13.84
C LEU A 149 5.04 -1.36 -14.61
N TYR A 150 3.80 -1.15 -15.04
CA TYR A 150 3.12 -2.04 -15.96
C TYR A 150 3.52 -1.64 -17.38
N THR A 151 4.68 -2.11 -17.83
CA THR A 151 5.04 -1.99 -19.24
C THR A 151 4.19 -3.00 -20.01
N GLU A 152 3.41 -2.54 -21.00
CA GLU A 152 2.93 -3.43 -22.05
C GLU A 152 4.18 -3.79 -22.87
N GLU A 153 4.68 -5.02 -22.73
CA GLU A 153 5.67 -5.56 -23.66
C GLU A 153 5.04 -5.50 -25.06
N ALA A 154 5.57 -4.61 -25.90
CA ALA A 154 5.18 -4.45 -27.31
C ALA A 154 5.87 -5.49 -28.20
#